data_AF-A0A402B969-F1
#
_entry.id   AF-A0A402B969-F1
#
_cell.length_a   1.000
_cell.length_b   1.000
_cell.length_c   1.000
_cell.angle_alpha   90.00
_cell.angle_beta   90.00
_cell.angle_gamma   90.00
#
_symmetry.space_group_name_H-M   'P 1'
#
loop_
_entity.id
_entity.type
_entity.pdbx_description
1 polymer ?
#
loop_
_entity_poly.entity_id
_entity_poly.type
_entity_poly.pdbx_seq_one_letter_code
_entity_poly.pdbx_strand_id
1 'polypeptide(L)'
;MDFDDELFEQEDKIGSDDLLAADDLRLPESANPLVRLHAMRSWLKRKEKEANLDMGTAALDLQDLQVSSETAHLRRRAYQEQQEQLQIKQNAFQQAQERMAAYEEADDMLEDCVNHTTVSERLMVEYYLQVEELIQTGLAESDQVATPRLEALYEVQNRIERIGASYEED
;
A
#
# COMPACT_ATOMS: atom_id res chain seq x y z
N MET A 1 -15.36 31.11 -39.84
CA MET A 1 -15.74 30.90 -38.44
C MET A 1 -14.69 29.96 -37.88
N ASP A 2 -13.76 30.53 -37.13
CA ASP A 2 -12.81 29.77 -36.32
C ASP A 2 -13.60 28.89 -35.36
N PHE A 3 -13.29 27.59 -35.36
CA PHE A 3 -13.66 26.69 -34.29
C PHE A 3 -12.53 26.80 -33.26
N ASP A 4 -12.57 27.86 -32.46
CA ASP A 4 -11.70 28.01 -31.30
C ASP A 4 -11.95 26.83 -30.35
N ASP A 5 -10.90 26.05 -30.16
CA ASP A 5 -10.41 25.51 -28.89
C ASP A 5 -11.30 25.78 -27.66
N GLU A 6 -12.33 24.96 -27.49
CA GLU A 6 -12.85 24.62 -26.16
C GLU A 6 -12.47 23.17 -25.88
N LEU A 7 -11.16 22.91 -25.86
CA LEU A 7 -10.59 21.79 -25.15
C LEU A 7 -10.78 22.12 -23.67
N PHE A 8 -12.00 21.88 -23.17
CA PHE A 8 -12.34 21.97 -21.76
C PHE A 8 -11.26 21.22 -21.00
N GLU A 9 -10.41 21.96 -20.30
CA GLU A 9 -9.64 21.46 -19.17
C GLU A 9 -10.66 20.76 -18.28
N GLN A 10 -10.69 19.43 -18.35
CA GLN A 10 -11.23 18.64 -17.27
C GLN A 10 -10.32 18.97 -16.10
N GLU A 11 -10.71 19.94 -15.28
CA GLU A 11 -10.24 19.99 -13.90
C GLU A 11 -10.46 18.58 -13.36
N ASP A 12 -9.36 17.85 -13.20
CA ASP A 12 -9.35 16.55 -12.54
C ASP A 12 -10.00 16.79 -11.18
N LYS A 13 -11.27 16.41 -11.06
CA LYS A 13 -12.00 16.50 -9.80
C LYS A 13 -11.44 15.42 -8.91
N ILE A 14 -10.32 15.72 -8.27
CA ILE A 14 -9.69 14.85 -7.28
C ILE A 14 -10.75 14.62 -6.20
N GLY A 15 -11.13 13.36 -6.00
CA GLY A 15 -12.14 12.98 -5.02
C GLY A 15 -11.67 13.34 -3.62
N SER A 16 -12.62 13.61 -2.71
CA SER A 16 -12.28 13.82 -1.29
C SER A 16 -11.51 12.63 -0.71
N ASP A 17 -11.84 11.41 -1.14
CA ASP A 17 -11.16 10.19 -0.70
C ASP A 17 -9.71 10.15 -1.20
N ASP A 18 -9.45 10.61 -2.43
CA ASP A 18 -8.10 10.68 -3.00
C ASP A 18 -7.23 11.72 -2.27
N LEU A 19 -7.82 12.86 -1.89
CA LEU A 19 -7.15 13.87 -1.06
C LEU A 19 -6.83 13.31 0.34
N LEU A 20 -7.76 12.55 0.92
CA LEU A 20 -7.59 11.95 2.24
C LEU A 20 -6.64 10.74 2.23
N ALA A 21 -6.44 10.12 1.07
CA ALA A 21 -5.49 9.03 0.85
C ALA A 21 -4.07 9.53 0.51
N ALA A 22 -3.82 10.84 0.45
CA ALA A 22 -2.50 11.35 0.10
C ALA A 22 -1.46 10.99 1.17
N ASP A 23 -0.32 10.41 0.76
CA ASP A 23 0.73 9.91 1.67
C ASP A 23 1.31 11.02 2.58
N ASP A 24 1.39 12.24 2.06
CA ASP A 24 1.87 13.44 2.76
C ASP A 24 0.78 14.15 3.57
N LEU A 25 -0.47 13.67 3.52
CA LEU A 25 -1.57 14.25 4.28
C LEU A 25 -1.27 14.19 5.78
N ARG A 26 -1.25 15.37 6.39
CA ARG A 26 -1.19 15.56 7.83
C ARG A 26 -2.48 16.22 8.28
N LEU A 27 -3.25 15.52 9.11
CA LEU A 27 -4.46 16.08 9.70
C LEU A 27 -4.12 16.98 10.90
N PRO A 28 -4.88 18.05 11.14
CA PRO A 28 -4.72 18.85 12.34
C PRO A 28 -5.08 18.03 13.60
N GLU A 29 -4.52 18.40 14.74
CA GLU A 29 -4.75 17.71 16.02
C GLU A 29 -6.24 17.73 16.44
N SER A 30 -6.96 18.77 16.08
CA SER A 30 -8.41 18.88 16.31
C SER A 30 -9.29 18.10 15.31
N ALA A 31 -8.69 17.38 14.35
CA ALA A 31 -9.45 16.59 13.39
C ALA A 31 -10.26 15.51 14.12
N ASN A 32 -11.57 15.48 13.83
CA ASN A 32 -12.49 14.51 14.39
C ASN A 32 -11.97 13.07 14.15
N PRO A 33 -12.04 12.18 15.16
CA PRO A 33 -11.64 10.77 15.02
C PRO A 33 -12.23 10.06 13.78
N LEU A 34 -13.45 10.39 13.37
CA LEU A 34 -14.07 9.83 12.17
C LEU A 34 -13.36 10.26 10.88
N VAL A 35 -12.84 11.49 10.82
CA VAL A 35 -12.07 11.98 9.67
C VAL A 35 -10.71 11.29 9.61
N ARG A 36 -10.07 11.06 10.77
CA ARG A 36 -8.83 10.29 10.86
C ARG A 36 -9.03 8.85 10.42
N LEU A 37 -10.09 8.19 10.90
CA LEU A 37 -10.48 6.85 10.47
C LEU A 37 -10.74 6.79 8.96
N HIS A 38 -11.48 7.76 8.42
CA HIS A 38 -11.77 7.81 6.99
C HIS A 38 -10.51 8.03 6.15
N ALA A 39 -9.58 8.87 6.61
CA ALA A 39 -8.28 9.06 5.96
C ALA A 39 -7.44 7.77 6.00
N MET A 40 -7.49 7.00 7.09
CA MET A 40 -6.81 5.70 7.18
C MET A 40 -7.40 4.69 6.21
N ARG A 41 -8.72 4.52 6.20
CA ARG A 41 -9.44 3.62 5.28
C ARG A 41 -9.20 3.98 3.81
N SER A 42 -9.27 5.27 3.49
CA SER A 42 -9.05 5.73 2.11
C SER A 42 -7.61 5.47 1.67
N TRP A 43 -6.65 5.66 2.58
CA TRP A 43 -5.25 5.37 2.33
C TRP A 43 -4.97 3.87 2.16
N LEU A 44 -5.49 3.01 3.04
CA LEU A 44 -5.33 1.54 2.93
C LEU A 44 -5.88 1.01 1.62
N LYS A 45 -7.13 1.36 1.27
CA LYS A 45 -7.74 0.98 -0.02
C LYS A 45 -6.93 1.42 -1.22
N ARG A 46 -6.30 2.60 -1.14
CA ARG A 46 -5.41 3.07 -2.19
C ARG A 46 -4.15 2.21 -2.26
N LYS A 47 -3.52 1.88 -1.12
CA LYS A 47 -2.32 1.02 -1.08
C LYS A 47 -2.59 -0.39 -1.56
N GLU A 48 -3.73 -0.98 -1.22
CA GLU A 48 -4.19 -2.26 -1.76
C GLU A 48 -4.34 -2.19 -3.29
N LYS A 49 -4.98 -1.13 -3.80
CA LYS A 49 -5.16 -0.93 -5.24
C LYS A 49 -3.81 -0.75 -5.95
N GLU A 50 -2.88 0.03 -5.37
CA GLU A 50 -1.52 0.20 -5.88
C GLU A 50 -0.77 -1.14 -5.92
N ALA A 51 -0.78 -1.90 -4.82
CA ALA A 51 -0.14 -3.22 -4.75
C ALA A 51 -0.75 -4.23 -5.74
N ASN A 52 -2.07 -4.21 -5.93
CA ASN A 52 -2.76 -5.04 -6.91
C ASN A 52 -2.38 -4.67 -8.36
N LEU A 53 -2.23 -3.37 -8.65
CA LEU A 53 -1.73 -2.92 -9.96
C LEU A 53 -0.28 -3.33 -10.20
N ASP A 54 0.58 -3.21 -9.18
CA ASP A 54 1.98 -3.65 -9.25
C ASP A 54 2.07 -5.16 -9.48
N MET A 55 1.26 -5.94 -8.76
CA MET A 55 1.15 -7.39 -8.93
C MET A 55 0.69 -7.74 -10.36
N GLY A 56 -0.34 -7.05 -10.87
CA GLY A 56 -0.83 -7.23 -12.24
C GLY A 56 0.23 -6.88 -13.31
N THR A 57 0.97 -5.80 -13.10
CA THR A 57 2.06 -5.38 -13.99
C THR A 57 3.19 -6.40 -14.01
N ALA A 58 3.60 -6.89 -12.83
CA ALA A 58 4.61 -7.95 -12.73
C ALA A 58 4.14 -9.27 -13.37
N ALA A 59 2.85 -9.60 -13.26
CA ALA A 59 2.27 -10.77 -13.92
C ALA A 59 2.30 -10.67 -15.46
N LEU A 60 1.98 -9.50 -16.01
CA LEU A 60 2.06 -9.24 -17.45
C LEU A 60 3.51 -9.36 -17.95
N ASP A 61 4.46 -8.73 -17.24
CA ASP A 61 5.89 -8.83 -17.57
C ASP A 61 6.40 -10.29 -17.57
N LEU A 62 5.94 -11.10 -16.61
CA LEU A 62 6.27 -12.52 -16.54
C LEU A 62 5.70 -13.30 -17.73
N GLN A 63 4.47 -13.01 -18.11
CA GLN A 63 3.83 -13.64 -19.27
C GLN A 63 4.58 -13.30 -20.57
N ASP A 64 4.93 -12.04 -20.78
CA ASP A 64 5.65 -11.60 -21.97
C ASP A 64 7.04 -12.23 -22.09
N LEU A 65 7.75 -12.38 -20.96
CA LEU A 65 9.03 -13.08 -20.91
C LEU A 65 8.90 -14.57 -21.23
N GLN A 66 7.85 -15.24 -20.75
CA GLN A 66 7.60 -16.65 -21.03
C GLN A 66 7.28 -16.88 -22.51
N VAL A 67 6.39 -16.09 -23.10
CA VAL A 67 6.05 -16.17 -24.54
C VAL A 67 7.28 -15.90 -25.42
N SER A 68 8.13 -14.94 -25.03
CA SER A 68 9.37 -14.63 -25.75
C SER A 68 10.41 -15.76 -25.65
N SER A 69 10.38 -16.56 -24.58
CA SER A 69 11.28 -17.70 -24.38
C SER A 69 10.92 -18.90 -25.27
N GLU A 70 9.65 -19.12 -25.56
CA GLU A 70 9.17 -20.27 -26.34
C GLU A 70 9.46 -20.12 -27.84
N THR A 71 9.65 -18.89 -28.32
CA THR A 71 9.72 -18.58 -29.75
C THR A 71 11.14 -18.49 -30.32
N ALA A 72 12.19 -18.43 -29.49
CA ALA A 72 13.56 -18.20 -29.95
C ALA A 72 14.58 -19.20 -29.39
N HIS A 73 15.39 -19.81 -30.27
CA HIS A 73 16.60 -20.54 -29.86
C HIS A 73 17.68 -19.56 -29.40
N LEU A 74 17.73 -19.30 -28.09
CA LEU A 74 18.67 -18.36 -27.50
C LEU A 74 20.09 -18.94 -27.40
N ARG A 75 21.09 -18.08 -27.62
CA ARG A 75 22.50 -18.38 -27.33
C ARG A 75 22.69 -18.42 -25.81
N ARG A 76 23.66 -19.20 -25.32
CA ARG A 76 23.90 -19.44 -23.88
C ARG A 76 23.92 -18.17 -23.00
N ARG A 77 24.49 -17.06 -23.48
CA ARG A 77 24.51 -15.78 -22.76
C ARG A 77 23.13 -15.12 -22.68
N ALA A 78 22.38 -15.12 -23.77
CA ALA A 78 21.02 -14.58 -23.80
C ALA A 78 20.06 -15.42 -22.92
N TYR A 79 20.31 -16.72 -22.81
CA TYR A 79 19.57 -17.59 -21.89
C TYR A 79 19.83 -17.25 -20.41
N GLN A 80 21.08 -16.96 -20.05
CA GLN A 80 21.42 -16.52 -18.69
C GLN A 80 20.77 -15.17 -18.35
N GLU A 81 20.87 -14.19 -19.25
CA GLU A 81 20.24 -12.88 -19.09
C GLU A 81 18.71 -13.01 -18.96
N GLN A 82 18.08 -13.90 -19.73
CA GLN A 82 16.65 -14.18 -19.61
C GLN A 82 16.28 -14.84 -18.28
N GLN A 83 17.07 -15.79 -17.78
CA GLN A 83 16.83 -16.41 -16.47
C GLN A 83 16.94 -15.41 -15.33
N GLU A 84 17.92 -14.50 -15.40
CA GLU A 84 18.06 -13.41 -14.42
C GLU A 84 16.84 -12.48 -14.45
N GLN A 85 16.39 -12.08 -15.64
CA GLN A 85 15.19 -11.26 -15.78
C GLN A 85 13.94 -11.97 -15.25
N LEU A 86 13.77 -13.26 -15.54
CA LEU A 86 12.67 -14.06 -15.03
C LEU A 86 12.68 -14.08 -13.49
N GLN A 87 13.84 -14.32 -12.88
CA GLN A 87 13.97 -14.32 -11.42
C GLN A 87 13.65 -12.96 -10.82
N ILE A 88 14.12 -11.86 -11.42
CA ILE A 88 13.82 -10.50 -10.96
C ILE A 88 12.32 -10.24 -11.00
N LYS A 89 11.64 -10.61 -12.09
CA LYS A 89 10.19 -10.41 -12.24
C LYS A 89 9.37 -11.31 -11.32
N GLN A 90 9.81 -12.54 -11.08
CA GLN A 90 9.19 -13.45 -10.11
C GLN A 90 9.30 -12.89 -8.69
N ASN A 91 10.48 -12.37 -8.33
CA ASN A 91 10.68 -11.72 -7.04
C ASN A 91 9.79 -10.48 -6.91
N ALA A 92 9.70 -9.64 -7.94
CA ALA A 92 8.83 -8.45 -7.92
C ALA A 92 7.35 -8.81 -7.72
N PHE A 93 6.87 -9.86 -8.41
CA PHE A 93 5.50 -10.36 -8.23
C PHE A 93 5.27 -10.85 -6.79
N GLN A 94 6.21 -11.63 -6.24
CA GLN A 94 6.12 -12.13 -4.87
C GLN A 94 6.11 -10.98 -3.84
N GLN A 95 6.96 -9.97 -4.02
CA GLN A 95 6.99 -8.79 -3.15
C GLN A 95 5.66 -8.00 -3.20
N ALA A 96 5.10 -7.80 -4.41
CA ALA A 96 3.81 -7.13 -4.56
C ALA A 96 2.67 -7.92 -3.88
N GLN A 97 2.69 -9.25 -4.00
CA GLN A 97 1.73 -10.11 -3.32
C GLN A 97 1.84 -10.03 -1.79
N GLU A 98 3.05 -10.05 -1.25
CA GLU A 98 3.28 -9.93 0.20
C GLU A 98 2.83 -8.56 0.74
N ARG A 99 3.08 -7.49 -0.01
CA ARG A 99 2.60 -6.14 0.35
C ARG A 99 1.08 -6.06 0.31
N MET A 100 0.44 -6.62 -0.72
CA MET A 100 -1.01 -6.67 -0.83
C MET A 100 -1.63 -7.39 0.38
N ALA A 101 -1.12 -8.58 0.71
CA ALA A 101 -1.59 -9.34 1.87
C ALA A 101 -1.39 -8.58 3.19
N ALA A 102 -0.29 -7.83 3.33
CA ALA A 102 -0.04 -7.02 4.51
C ALA A 102 -1.02 -5.84 4.64
N TYR A 103 -1.38 -5.19 3.53
CA TYR A 103 -2.38 -4.12 3.55
C TYR A 103 -3.80 -4.65 3.83
N GLU A 104 -4.16 -5.81 3.28
CA GLU A 104 -5.44 -6.48 3.59
C GLU A 104 -5.51 -6.87 5.08
N GLU A 105 -4.44 -7.47 5.63
CA GLU A 105 -4.33 -7.78 7.06
C GLU A 105 -4.50 -6.52 7.92
N ALA A 106 -3.89 -5.41 7.50
CA ALA A 106 -4.01 -4.14 8.20
C ALA A 106 -5.43 -3.53 8.13
N ASP A 107 -6.14 -3.64 7.01
CA ASP A 107 -7.53 -3.16 6.86
C ASP A 107 -8.49 -4.00 7.71
N ASP A 108 -8.38 -5.32 7.67
CA ASP A 108 -9.18 -6.23 8.51
C ASP A 108 -9.00 -5.91 10.00
N MET A 109 -7.76 -5.67 10.44
CA MET A 109 -7.47 -5.27 11.82
C MET A 109 -8.06 -3.92 12.20
N LEU A 110 -8.03 -2.94 11.28
CA LEU A 110 -8.64 -1.64 11.50
C LEU A 110 -10.15 -1.79 11.71
N GLU A 111 -10.80 -2.57 10.87
CA GLU A 111 -12.23 -2.86 10.98
C GLU A 111 -12.56 -3.61 12.27
N ASP A 112 -11.73 -4.56 12.68
CA ASP A 112 -11.87 -5.22 13.97
C ASP A 112 -11.76 -4.24 15.14
N CYS A 113 -10.82 -3.29 15.10
CA CYS A 113 -10.73 -2.22 16.09
C CYS A 113 -11.99 -1.34 16.08
N VAL A 114 -12.48 -0.93 14.91
CA VAL A 114 -13.73 -0.15 14.79
C VAL A 114 -14.92 -0.87 15.42
N ASN A 115 -15.01 -2.18 15.24
CA ASN A 115 -16.12 -2.99 15.72
C ASN A 115 -16.10 -3.20 17.25
N HIS A 116 -14.92 -3.21 17.88
CA HIS A 116 -14.75 -3.54 19.29
C HIS A 116 -14.47 -2.32 20.18
N THR A 117 -13.97 -1.21 19.61
CA THR A 117 -13.65 0.01 20.35
C THR A 117 -14.85 0.96 20.35
N THR A 118 -15.53 1.03 21.50
CA THR A 118 -16.70 1.91 21.70
C THR A 118 -16.34 3.39 21.84
N VAL A 119 -15.06 3.72 22.07
CA VAL A 119 -14.55 5.09 22.22
C VAL A 119 -13.68 5.43 21.01
N SER A 120 -14.21 6.25 20.10
CA SER A 120 -13.54 6.61 18.84
C SER A 120 -12.17 7.29 19.02
N GLU A 121 -11.93 7.96 20.14
CA GLU A 121 -10.66 8.63 20.44
C GLU A 121 -9.50 7.66 20.69
N ARG A 122 -9.80 6.46 21.22
CA ARG A 122 -8.79 5.46 21.57
C ARG A 122 -8.49 4.49 20.42
N LEU A 123 -9.35 4.47 19.40
CA LEU A 123 -9.29 3.55 18.27
C LEU A 123 -7.92 3.57 17.56
N MET A 124 -7.41 4.76 17.23
CA MET A 124 -6.13 4.88 16.51
C MET A 124 -4.94 4.41 17.34
N VAL A 125 -4.99 4.58 18.67
CA VAL A 125 -3.93 4.13 19.58
C VAL A 125 -3.96 2.60 19.69
N GLU A 126 -5.14 2.00 19.83
CA GLU A 126 -5.28 0.54 19.87
C GLU A 126 -4.82 -0.10 18.56
N TYR A 127 -5.22 0.48 17.44
CA TYR A 127 -4.79 0.02 16.13
C TYR A 127 -3.27 0.14 15.95
N TYR A 128 -2.67 1.27 16.36
CA TYR A 128 -1.21 1.44 16.35
C TYR A 128 -0.49 0.33 17.14
N LEU A 129 -0.95 0.04 18.36
CA LEU A 129 -0.33 -0.98 19.22
C LEU A 129 -0.41 -2.38 18.61
N GLN A 130 -1.53 -2.72 17.97
CA GLN A 130 -1.66 -4.01 17.29
C GLN A 130 -0.75 -4.12 16.06
N VAL A 131 -0.62 -3.04 15.27
CA VAL A 131 0.34 -3.00 14.14
C VAL A 131 1.77 -3.12 14.65
N GLU A 132 2.11 -2.45 15.74
CA GLU A 132 3.43 -2.56 16.38
C GLU A 132 3.73 -4.00 16.83
N GLU A 133 2.75 -4.69 17.43
CA GLU A 133 2.89 -6.09 17.82
C GLU A 133 3.16 -7.01 16.62
N LEU A 134 2.47 -6.81 15.49
CA LEU A 134 2.72 -7.56 14.25
C LEU A 134 4.13 -7.32 13.72
N ILE A 135 4.60 -6.07 13.72
CA ILE A 135 5.96 -5.72 13.28
C ILE A 135 7.00 -6.43 14.15
N GLN A 136 6.86 -6.33 15.48
CA GLN A 136 7.77 -6.98 16.42
C GLN A 136 7.79 -8.50 16.25
N THR A 137 6.61 -9.10 16.04
CA THR A 137 6.48 -10.55 15.81
C THR A 137 7.15 -10.95 14.50
N GLY A 138 6.87 -10.26 13.41
CA GLY A 138 7.47 -10.55 12.11
C GLY A 138 8.99 -10.36 12.07
N LEU A 139 9.53 -9.38 12.82
CA LEU A 139 10.98 -9.21 12.99
C LEU A 139 11.62 -10.37 13.73
N ALA A 140 10.95 -10.90 14.75
CA ALA A 140 11.43 -12.05 15.50
C ALA A 140 11.45 -13.33 14.65
N GLU A 141 10.48 -13.48 13.74
CA GLU A 141 10.39 -14.62 12.81
C GLU A 141 11.38 -14.51 11.64
N SER A 142 11.73 -13.29 11.22
CA SER A 142 12.53 -13.03 10.02
C SER A 142 14.02 -12.75 10.31
N ASP A 143 14.52 -13.12 11.49
CA ASP A 143 15.90 -12.81 11.93
C ASP A 143 16.27 -11.32 11.77
N GLN A 144 15.31 -10.42 12.04
CA GLN A 144 15.46 -8.95 11.89
C GLN A 144 15.70 -8.46 10.46
N VAL A 145 15.45 -9.30 9.45
CA VAL A 145 15.49 -8.87 8.04
C VAL A 145 14.17 -8.21 7.67
N ALA A 146 14.24 -7.00 7.10
CA ALA A 146 13.06 -6.33 6.57
C ALA A 146 12.51 -7.14 5.38
N THR A 147 11.30 -7.65 5.55
CA THR A 147 10.52 -8.30 4.49
C THR A 147 9.55 -7.30 3.88
N PRO A 148 9.09 -7.52 2.63
CA PRO A 148 8.07 -6.67 2.00
C PRO A 148 6.81 -6.50 2.85
N ARG A 149 6.40 -7.54 3.58
CA ARG A 149 5.32 -7.47 4.57
C ARG A 149 5.65 -6.48 5.70
N LEU A 150 6.83 -6.57 6.30
CA LEU A 150 7.25 -5.65 7.37
C LEU A 150 7.33 -4.20 6.87
N GLU A 151 7.84 -3.99 5.65
CA GLU A 151 7.87 -2.65 5.04
C GLU A 151 6.47 -2.05 4.92
N ALA A 152 5.49 -2.82 4.43
CA ALA A 152 4.10 -2.37 4.32
C ALA A 152 3.51 -2.04 5.71
N LEU A 153 3.76 -2.88 6.72
CA LEU A 153 3.30 -2.60 8.09
C LEU A 153 3.96 -1.35 8.69
N TYR A 154 5.22 -1.08 8.39
CA TYR A 154 5.85 0.19 8.76
C TYR A 154 5.21 1.40 8.06
N GLU A 155 4.81 1.26 6.80
CA GLU A 155 4.06 2.32 6.11
C GLU A 155 2.72 2.60 6.82
N VAL A 156 2.01 1.54 7.23
CA VAL A 156 0.76 1.64 8.01
C VAL A 156 1.01 2.37 9.33
N GLN A 157 2.03 1.97 10.10
CA GLN A 157 2.41 2.60 11.36
C GLN A 157 2.71 4.10 11.17
N ASN A 158 3.56 4.44 10.20
CA ASN A 158 3.90 5.82 9.87
C ASN A 158 2.66 6.62 9.46
N ARG A 159 1.71 6.00 8.75
CA ARG A 159 0.47 6.66 8.37
C ARG A 159 -0.36 6.99 9.59
N ILE A 160 -0.51 6.05 10.52
CA ILE A 160 -1.25 6.24 11.78
C ILE A 160 -0.66 7.41 12.56
N GLU A 161 0.67 7.50 12.68
CA GLU A 161 1.34 8.61 13.38
C GLU A 161 1.05 9.97 12.72
N ARG A 162 1.07 10.05 11.39
CA ARG A 162 0.81 11.29 10.64
C ARG A 162 -0.60 11.83 10.82
N ILE A 163 -1.59 10.94 10.93
CA ILE A 163 -2.99 11.30 11.17
C ILE A 163 -3.35 11.32 12.68
N GLY A 164 -2.49 10.72 13.50
CA GLY A 164 -2.69 10.43 14.92
C GLY A 164 -2.13 11.47 15.89
N ALA A 165 -1.30 12.41 15.44
CA ALA A 165 -0.73 13.46 16.28
C ALA A 165 -1.79 14.12 17.20
N SER A 166 -1.40 14.34 18.44
CA SER A 166 -2.01 13.79 19.66
C SER A 166 -3.10 14.65 20.32
N TYR A 167 -4.02 13.98 21.02
CA TYR A 167 -5.01 14.54 21.95
C TYR A 167 -4.56 14.41 23.42
N GLU A 168 -3.26 14.24 23.66
CA GLU A 168 -2.69 14.15 25.01
C GLU A 168 -2.00 15.48 25.35
N GLU A 169 -2.80 16.42 25.89
CA GLU A 169 -2.44 17.46 26.88
C GLU A 169 -3.46 18.62 26.84
N ASP A 170 -4.54 18.49 27.62
CA ASP A 170 -5.19 19.60 28.37
C ASP A 170 -6.04 19.05 29.52
#